data_AF-A0A183BBE6-F1
#
_entry.id   AF-A0A183BBE6-F1
#
_cell.length_a   1.000
_cell.length_b   1.000
_cell.length_c   1.000
_cell.angle_alpha   90.00
_cell.angle_beta   90.00
_cell.angle_gamma   90.00
#
_symmetry.space_group_name_H-M   'P 1'
#
loop_
_entity.id
_entity.type
_entity.pdbx_description
1 polymer ?
#
loop_
_entity_poly.entity_id
_entity_poly.type
_entity_poly.pdbx_seq_one_letter_code
_entity_poly.pdbx_strand_id
1 'polypeptide(L)'
;LAVDSDRNMFAASALRGLRFFQILRMIRMDRRGGSFKLLASVVWAHRQELFTTVYIGFLGLIFSSFLIYLVEKKENEKIKTYADALWWGVITLCTVGYGDTVPLSGLGKIIAGCSCLAIISFFALPPVSYNKYAK
;
A
#
# COMPACT_ATOMS: atom_id res chain seq x y z
N LEU A 1 -46.22 -10.66 -1.87
CA LEU A 1 -44.98 -10.78 -2.67
C LEU A 1 -43.90 -9.78 -2.24
N ALA A 2 -44.22 -8.51 -1.93
CA ALA A 2 -43.24 -7.53 -1.41
C ALA A 2 -42.66 -7.89 -0.02
N VAL A 3 -43.51 -8.31 0.93
CA VAL A 3 -43.11 -8.66 2.31
C VAL A 3 -42.14 -9.86 2.39
N ASP A 4 -42.17 -10.75 1.40
CA ASP A 4 -41.27 -11.91 1.36
C ASP A 4 -39.88 -11.54 0.83
N SER A 5 -39.82 -10.60 -0.12
CA SER A 5 -38.56 -10.04 -0.65
C SER A 5 -37.79 -9.28 0.43
N ASP A 6 -38.46 -8.46 1.25
CA ASP A 6 -37.81 -7.74 2.36
C ASP A 6 -37.20 -8.70 3.38
N ARG A 7 -37.93 -9.75 3.79
CA ARG A 7 -37.41 -10.77 4.72
C ARG A 7 -36.20 -11.51 4.15
N ASN A 8 -36.21 -11.84 2.86
CA ASN A 8 -35.09 -12.49 2.19
C ASN A 8 -33.87 -11.56 2.06
N MET A 9 -34.07 -10.25 1.85
CA MET A 9 -33.00 -9.24 1.85
C MET A 9 -32.39 -9.03 3.23
N PHE A 10 -33.22 -8.99 4.29
CA PHE A 10 -32.75 -8.95 5.68
C PHE A 10 -32.01 -10.23 6.08
N ALA A 11 -32.53 -11.40 5.71
CA ALA A 11 -31.88 -12.69 5.97
C ALA A 11 -30.55 -12.82 5.23
N ALA A 12 -30.47 -12.39 3.96
CA ALA A 12 -29.23 -12.37 3.20
C ALA A 12 -28.20 -11.40 3.80
N SER A 13 -28.63 -10.24 4.28
CA SER A 13 -27.77 -9.25 4.96
C SER A 13 -27.27 -9.74 6.31
N ALA A 14 -28.14 -10.40 7.09
CA ALA A 14 -27.79 -11.04 8.35
C ALA A 14 -26.79 -12.20 8.14
N LEU A 15 -26.98 -13.03 7.11
CA LEU A 15 -26.04 -14.10 6.75
C LEU A 15 -24.67 -13.56 6.30
N ARG A 16 -24.63 -12.45 5.55
CA ARG A 16 -23.37 -11.75 5.22
C ARG A 16 -22.68 -11.20 6.46
N GLY A 17 -23.44 -10.60 7.38
CA GLY A 17 -22.94 -10.15 8.68
C GLY A 17 -22.41 -11.30 9.54
N LEU A 18 -23.03 -12.47 9.49
CA LEU A 18 -22.59 -13.67 10.22
C LEU A 18 -21.22 -14.17 9.76
N ARG A 19 -20.90 -14.07 8.45
CA ARG A 19 -19.54 -14.34 7.93
C ARG A 19 -18.51 -13.35 8.46
N PHE A 20 -18.87 -12.08 8.62
CA PHE A 20 -18.00 -11.08 9.24
C PHE A 20 -17.71 -11.43 10.73
N PHE A 21 -18.73 -11.89 11.46
CA PHE A 21 -18.55 -12.39 12.84
C PHE A 21 -17.65 -13.64 12.94
N GLN A 22 -17.56 -14.46 11.89
CA GLN A 22 -16.63 -15.60 11.86
C GLN A 22 -15.16 -15.16 11.76
N ILE A 23 -14.86 -14.09 11.01
CA ILE A 23 -13.52 -13.50 10.94
C ILE A 23 -13.13 -12.91 12.29
N LEU A 24 -14.06 -12.23 12.98
CA LEU A 24 -13.85 -11.73 14.35
C LEU A 24 -13.54 -12.85 15.36
N ARG A 25 -14.07 -14.06 15.14
CA ARG A 25 -13.74 -15.23 15.97
C ARG A 25 -12.29 -15.70 15.73
N MET A 26 -11.76 -15.63 14.51
CA MET A 26 -10.34 -15.93 14.26
C MET A 26 -9.41 -14.93 14.95
N ILE A 27 -9.78 -13.65 15.02
CA ILE A 27 -9.02 -12.62 15.76
C ILE A 27 -8.96 -12.94 17.27
N ARG A 28 -10.03 -13.48 17.86
CA ARG A 28 -10.04 -13.92 19.26
C ARG A 28 -9.24 -15.21 19.54
N MET A 29 -8.83 -15.95 18.49
CA MET A 29 -8.04 -17.18 18.66
C MET A 29 -6.60 -16.88 19.11
N ASP A 30 -6.13 -15.64 18.95
CA ASP A 30 -4.88 -15.15 19.55
C ASP A 30 -5.09 -14.76 21.03
N ARG A 31 -5.56 -15.72 21.83
CA ARG A 31 -6.07 -15.55 23.21
C ARG A 31 -5.05 -14.94 24.20
N ARG A 32 -3.79 -14.77 23.82
CA ARG A 32 -2.74 -14.16 24.67
C ARG A 32 -2.27 -12.79 24.16
N GLY A 33 -2.71 -12.35 22.98
CA GLY A 33 -2.23 -11.12 22.34
C GLY A 33 -0.70 -11.05 22.23
N GLY A 34 -0.01 -12.18 22.35
CA GLY A 34 1.44 -12.25 22.48
C GLY A 34 2.09 -11.84 21.16
N SER A 35 1.55 -12.31 20.04
CA SER A 35 1.99 -11.95 18.70
C SER A 35 1.84 -10.45 18.44
N PHE A 36 0.68 -9.87 18.78
CA PHE A 36 0.45 -8.42 18.68
C PHE A 36 1.35 -7.60 19.61
N LYS A 37 1.60 -8.08 20.84
CA LYS A 37 2.49 -7.41 21.79
C LYS A 37 3.95 -7.45 21.35
N LEU A 38 4.40 -8.57 20.77
CA LEU A 38 5.73 -8.72 20.19
C LEU A 38 5.88 -7.80 18.96
N LEU A 39 4.92 -7.81 18.04
CA LEU A 39 4.90 -6.89 16.89
C LEU A 39 4.94 -5.43 17.34
N ALA A 40 4.09 -5.05 18.29
CA ALA A 40 4.08 -3.70 18.84
C ALA A 40 5.41 -3.33 19.51
N SER A 41 6.03 -4.27 20.23
CA SER A 41 7.35 -4.06 20.86
C SER A 41 8.44 -3.83 19.81
N VAL A 42 8.46 -4.61 18.72
CA VAL A 42 9.44 -4.46 17.64
C VAL A 42 9.23 -3.13 16.90
N VAL A 43 7.99 -2.79 16.58
CA VAL A 43 7.63 -1.50 15.96
C VAL A 43 8.04 -0.33 16.86
N TRP A 44 7.84 -0.45 18.18
CA TRP A 44 8.23 0.59 19.13
C TRP A 44 9.75 0.75 19.22
N ALA A 45 10.50 -0.36 19.22
CA ALA A 45 11.95 -0.35 19.25
C ALA A 45 12.56 0.28 17.99
N HIS A 46 12.00 -0.01 16.80
CA HIS A 46 12.49 0.49 15.52
C HIS A 46 11.69 1.67 14.95
N ARG A 47 10.89 2.36 15.79
CA ARG A 47 9.98 3.42 15.32
C ARG A 47 10.68 4.52 14.53
N GLN A 48 11.88 4.91 14.93
CA GLN A 48 12.62 5.99 14.28
C GLN A 48 13.01 5.61 12.84
N GLU A 49 13.46 4.37 12.64
CA GLU A 49 13.82 3.84 11.33
C GLU A 49 12.56 3.67 10.47
N LEU A 50 11.48 3.13 11.04
CA LEU A 50 10.19 2.97 10.35
C LEU A 50 9.61 4.32 9.91
N PHE A 51 9.60 5.32 10.79
CA PHE A 51 9.11 6.66 10.44
C PHE A 51 9.96 7.31 9.35
N THR A 52 11.29 7.19 9.42
CA THR A 52 12.19 7.73 8.41
C THR A 52 11.95 7.08 7.05
N THR A 53 11.76 5.75 7.03
CA THR A 53 11.48 5.00 5.81
C THR A 53 10.14 5.39 5.18
N VAL A 54 9.09 5.46 5.99
CA VAL A 54 7.76 5.90 5.53
C VAL A 54 7.80 7.34 5.04
N TYR A 55 8.52 8.22 5.72
CA TYR A 55 8.64 9.63 5.35
C TYR A 55 9.33 9.80 3.98
N ILE A 56 10.48 9.14 3.77
CA ILE A 56 11.21 9.21 2.49
C ILE A 56 10.39 8.56 1.37
N GLY A 57 9.74 7.42 1.64
CA GLY A 57 8.86 6.76 0.67
C GLY A 57 7.66 7.64 0.28
N PHE A 58 7.03 8.31 1.26
CA PHE A 58 5.93 9.23 1.02
C PHE A 58 6.37 10.44 0.19
N LEU A 59 7.53 11.03 0.51
CA LEU A 59 8.08 12.15 -0.26
C LEU A 59 8.41 11.75 -1.70
N GLY A 60 9.05 10.58 -1.88
CA GLY A 60 9.36 10.01 -3.18
C GLY A 60 8.11 9.71 -4.01
N LEU A 61 7.04 9.22 -3.38
CA LEU A 61 5.75 8.98 -4.02
C LEU A 61 5.14 10.27 -4.55
N ILE A 62 5.01 11.30 -3.72
CA ILE A 62 4.43 12.58 -4.12
C ILE A 62 5.22 13.19 -5.28
N PHE A 63 6.56 13.13 -5.20
CA PHE A 63 7.46 13.65 -6.23
C PHE A 63 7.36 12.86 -7.54
N SER A 64 7.42 11.53 -7.49
CA SER A 64 7.33 10.66 -8.67
C SER A 64 5.97 10.80 -9.36
N SER A 65 4.88 10.77 -8.59
CA SER A 65 3.52 10.97 -9.12
C SER A 65 3.35 12.35 -9.76
N PHE A 66 3.97 13.39 -9.22
CA PHE A 66 3.92 14.73 -9.81
C PHE A 66 4.66 14.79 -11.16
N LEU A 67 5.86 14.21 -11.24
CA LEU A 67 6.62 14.16 -12.50
C LEU A 67 5.87 13.36 -13.58
N ILE A 68 5.32 12.21 -13.22
CA ILE A 68 4.53 11.39 -14.14
C ILE A 68 3.26 12.13 -14.59
N TYR A 69 2.57 12.81 -13.67
CA TYR A 69 1.43 13.63 -14.04
C TYR A 69 1.80 14.70 -15.08
N LEU A 70 2.92 15.42 -14.90
CA LEU A 70 3.33 16.47 -15.83
C LEU A 70 3.64 15.93 -17.24
N VAL A 71 4.29 14.77 -17.32
CA VAL A 71 4.69 14.17 -18.60
C VAL A 71 3.51 13.48 -19.29
N GLU A 72 2.68 12.76 -18.53
CA GLU A 72 1.64 11.89 -19.10
C GLU A 72 0.29 12.59 -19.28
N LYS A 73 0.04 13.74 -18.63
CA LYS A 73 -1.26 14.44 -18.68
C LYS A 73 -1.80 14.69 -20.09
N LYS A 74 -0.92 14.88 -21.08
CA LYS A 74 -1.31 15.18 -22.47
C LYS A 74 -1.30 13.95 -23.38
N GLU A 75 -0.52 12.93 -23.04
CA GLU A 75 -0.31 11.76 -23.92
C GLU A 75 -1.16 10.55 -23.49
N ASN A 76 -1.63 10.51 -22.25
CA ASN A 76 -2.23 9.34 -21.65
C ASN A 76 -3.67 9.61 -21.18
N GLU A 77 -4.63 8.90 -21.78
CA GLU A 77 -6.03 9.05 -21.39
C GLU A 77 -6.35 8.50 -20.00
N LYS A 78 -5.48 7.64 -19.45
CA LYS A 78 -5.65 7.02 -18.12
C LYS A 78 -5.09 7.88 -16.98
N ILE A 79 -4.18 8.81 -17.28
CA ILE A 79 -3.55 9.70 -16.29
C ILE A 79 -3.99 11.14 -16.60
N LYS A 80 -5.22 11.49 -16.25
CA LYS A 80 -5.80 12.82 -16.52
C LYS A 80 -5.73 13.74 -15.31
N THR A 81 -5.86 13.16 -14.12
CA THR A 81 -5.82 13.89 -12.86
C THR A 81 -4.58 13.53 -12.05
N TYR A 82 -4.22 14.39 -11.10
CA TYR A 82 -3.13 14.09 -10.17
C TYR A 82 -3.45 12.84 -9.33
N ALA A 83 -4.72 12.60 -9.01
CA ALA A 83 -5.16 11.41 -8.28
C ALA A 83 -4.84 10.10 -9.03
N ASP A 84 -4.99 10.10 -10.36
CA ASP A 84 -4.65 8.93 -11.20
C ASP A 84 -3.14 8.64 -11.18
N ALA A 85 -2.32 9.69 -11.24
CA ALA A 85 -0.86 9.56 -11.13
C ALA A 85 -0.42 9.15 -9.72
N LEU A 86 -1.16 9.58 -8.69
CA LEU A 86 -0.93 9.20 -7.30
C LEU A 86 -1.30 7.72 -7.07
N TRP A 87 -2.40 7.25 -7.67
CA TRP A 87 -2.76 5.83 -7.68
C TRP A 87 -1.64 4.99 -8.31
N TRP A 88 -1.17 5.37 -9.49
CA TRP A 88 -0.03 4.72 -10.15
C TRP A 88 1.22 4.68 -9.25
N GLY A 89 1.52 5.81 -8.59
CA GLY A 89 2.65 5.92 -7.65
C GLY A 89 2.52 4.99 -6.45
N VAL A 90 1.33 4.89 -5.84
CA VAL A 90 1.06 3.98 -4.73
C VAL A 90 1.24 2.52 -5.14
N ILE A 91 0.63 2.09 -6.25
CA ILE A 91 0.70 0.69 -6.69
C ILE A 91 2.12 0.28 -7.08
N THR A 92 2.91 1.24 -7.58
CA THR A 92 4.31 1.04 -7.95
C THR A 92 5.21 1.05 -6.72
N LEU A 93 5.00 1.98 -5.78
CA LEU A 93 5.73 2.04 -4.50
C LEU A 93 5.52 0.78 -3.67
N CYS A 94 4.29 0.28 -3.62
CA CYS A 94 3.97 -0.96 -2.94
C CYS A 94 4.32 -2.20 -3.75
N THR A 95 4.97 -2.07 -4.91
CA THR A 95 5.37 -3.17 -5.80
C THR A 95 4.23 -4.11 -6.23
N VAL A 96 2.98 -3.62 -6.21
CA VAL A 96 1.79 -4.39 -6.59
C VAL A 96 1.68 -4.48 -8.11
N GLY A 97 1.81 -3.33 -8.80
CA GLY A 97 1.89 -3.28 -10.26
C GLY A 97 0.70 -3.90 -11.01
N TYR A 98 -0.52 -3.44 -10.75
CA TYR A 98 -1.73 -3.95 -11.44
C TYR A 98 -1.68 -3.83 -12.97
N GLY A 99 -0.95 -2.85 -13.49
CA GLY A 99 -0.83 -2.59 -14.94
C GLY A 99 -2.08 -1.93 -15.56
N ASP A 100 -3.03 -1.51 -14.73
CA ASP A 100 -4.22 -0.74 -15.13
C ASP A 100 -3.84 0.65 -15.65
N THR A 101 -2.90 1.30 -14.96
CA THR A 101 -2.31 2.60 -15.31
C THR A 101 -0.81 2.43 -15.49
N VAL A 102 -0.26 2.92 -16.61
CA VAL A 102 1.18 2.89 -16.90
C VAL A 102 1.55 4.11 -17.74
N PRO A 103 2.74 4.71 -17.53
CA PRO A 103 3.23 5.77 -18.39
C PRO A 103 3.51 5.24 -19.80
N LEU A 104 2.99 5.95 -20.81
CA LEU A 104 3.12 5.61 -22.22
C LEU A 104 4.31 6.34 -22.85
N SER A 105 4.58 7.56 -22.40
CA SER A 105 5.63 8.43 -22.90
C SER A 105 7.03 7.85 -22.66
N GLY A 106 7.95 8.11 -23.59
CA GLY A 106 9.35 7.70 -23.44
C GLY A 106 10.00 8.29 -22.18
N LEU A 107 9.73 9.57 -21.91
CA LEU A 107 10.21 10.25 -20.69
C LEU A 107 9.54 9.70 -19.43
N GLY A 108 8.24 9.41 -19.49
CA GLY A 108 7.48 8.83 -18.37
C GLY A 108 8.03 7.47 -17.95
N LYS A 109 8.41 6.63 -18.93
CA LYS A 109 9.04 5.33 -18.68
C LYS A 109 10.41 5.44 -18.02
N ILE A 110 11.23 6.43 -18.42
CA ILE A 110 12.54 6.67 -17.78
C ILE A 110 12.33 7.10 -16.31
N ILE A 111 11.43 8.06 -16.06
CA ILE A 111 11.11 8.53 -14.71
C ILE A 111 10.58 7.40 -13.83
N ALA A 112 9.69 6.57 -14.38
CA ALA A 112 9.16 5.39 -13.70
C ALA A 112 10.26 4.36 -13.38
N GLY A 113 11.17 4.09 -14.32
CA GLY A 113 12.32 3.22 -14.12
C GLY A 113 13.25 3.71 -13.01
N CYS A 114 13.63 4.99 -13.04
CA CYS A 114 14.45 5.62 -11.99
C CYS A 114 13.76 5.57 -10.63
N SER A 115 12.45 5.85 -10.58
CA SER A 115 11.67 5.79 -9.35
C SER A 115 11.64 4.38 -8.77
N CYS A 116 11.44 3.35 -9.61
CA CYS A 116 11.44 1.96 -9.20
C CYS A 116 12.80 1.53 -8.61
N LEU A 117 13.90 1.91 -9.27
CA LEU A 117 15.25 1.64 -8.74
C LEU A 117 15.51 2.33 -7.41
N ALA A 118 15.06 3.57 -7.24
CA ALA A 118 15.20 4.31 -5.97
C ALA A 118 14.44 3.63 -4.84
N ILE A 119 13.20 3.20 -5.11
CA ILE A 119 12.35 2.49 -4.13
C ILE A 119 12.99 1.16 -3.74
N ILE A 120 13.41 0.35 -4.71
CA ILE A 120 14.06 -0.93 -4.44
C ILE A 120 15.35 -0.72 -3.65
N SER A 121 16.18 0.26 -4.01
CA SER A 121 17.44 0.53 -3.30
C SER A 121 17.20 0.92 -1.84
N PHE A 122 16.13 1.65 -1.57
CA PHE A 122 15.79 2.12 -0.24
C PHE A 122 15.16 1.02 0.64
N PHE A 123 14.32 0.15 0.06
CA PHE A 123 13.76 -1.02 0.76
C PHE A 123 14.74 -2.20 0.87
N ALA A 124 15.66 -2.34 -0.08
CA ALA A 124 16.68 -3.40 -0.12
C ALA A 124 17.90 -3.11 0.78
N LEU A 125 17.88 -2.01 1.53
CA LEU A 125 18.72 -1.83 2.70
C LEU A 125 17.94 -2.24 3.97
N PRO A 126 17.78 -3.54 4.29
CA PRO A 126 17.70 -3.95 5.69
C PRO A 126 18.92 -3.37 6.44
N PRO A 127 18.91 -3.28 7.78
CA PRO A 127 19.95 -2.60 8.54
C PRO A 127 21.30 -3.35 8.50
N VAL A 128 21.99 -3.34 7.35
CA VAL A 128 23.32 -3.93 7.14
C VAL A 128 24.39 -3.16 7.92
N SER A 129 24.04 -2.03 8.56
CA SER A 129 24.93 -1.32 9.47
C SER A 129 24.86 -1.77 10.93
N TYR A 130 23.86 -2.55 11.36
CA TYR A 130 23.78 -2.98 12.77
C TYR A 130 24.69 -4.16 13.13
N ASN A 131 25.19 -4.91 12.14
CA ASN A 131 26.13 -6.02 12.38
C ASN A 131 27.61 -5.60 12.34
N LYS A 132 27.92 -4.30 12.20
CA LYS A 132 29.31 -3.81 12.24
C LYS A 132 29.76 -3.35 13.63
N TYR A 133 28.85 -3.28 14.61
CA TYR A 133 29.13 -2.85 15.99
C TYR A 133 28.74 -3.87 17.06
N ALA A 134 28.24 -5.05 16.70
CA ALA A 134 28.00 -6.15 17.63
C ALA A 134 29.27 -7.01 17.84
N LYS A 135 30.40 -6.33 18.12
CA LYS A 135 31.64 -6.95 18.58
C LYS A 135 31.88 -6.56 20.03
#